data_AF-J3JDK1-F1
#
_entry.id   AF-J3JDK1-F1
#
_cell.length_a   1.000
_cell.length_b   1.000
_cell.length_c   1.000
_cell.angle_alpha   90.00
_cell.angle_beta   90.00
_cell.angle_gamma   90.00
#
_symmetry.space_group_name_H-M   'P 1'
#
loop_
_entity.id
_entity.type
_entity.pdbx_description
1 polymer ?
#
loop_
_entity_poly.entity_id
_entity_poly.type
_entity_poly.pdbx_seq_one_letter_code
_entity_poly.pdbx_strand_id
1 'polypeptide(L)'
;MTETELHRLTEDGRRLVGQSFMKGEATLTDEQLNEYVEPMPGRPTADLDRIDSAVNEVLEEYPEYDTAIDGSLAEDIHRSLDITRRTAGDPGLWHWLAVVRYPDLVRHRWEYRSEEAMREKFLGAGSDLYSNAIHRLWWIAELTSRDDDYSTTDAVFTNQTMVNKVFDRWFARYQPAVRAMCDELADEPSRVIDETTRRFNHALTNVQLEGLSENEAREMIRQIVAESR
;
A
#
# COMPACT_ATOMS: atom_id res chain seq x y z
N MET A 1 24.66 -6.92 -2.77
CA MET A 1 23.24 -6.90 -2.37
C MET A 1 23.02 -8.16 -1.58
N THR A 2 22.61 -8.01 -0.33
CA THR A 2 22.50 -9.08 0.65
C THR A 2 21.04 -9.48 0.68
N GLU A 3 20.72 -10.59 0.03
CA GLU A 3 19.35 -11.07 0.00
C GLU A 3 18.97 -11.71 1.33
N THR A 4 17.89 -11.22 1.92
CA THR A 4 17.36 -11.67 3.22
C THR A 4 16.06 -12.44 3.02
N GLU A 5 15.91 -13.58 3.70
CA GLU A 5 14.69 -14.39 3.66
C GLU A 5 13.50 -13.61 4.26
N LEU A 6 12.40 -13.53 3.50
CA LEU A 6 11.17 -12.90 3.94
C LEU A 6 10.42 -13.80 4.91
N HIS A 7 9.86 -13.18 5.92
CA HIS A 7 9.07 -13.83 6.96
C HIS A 7 7.65 -13.26 7.00
N ARG A 8 6.80 -13.93 7.77
CA ARG A 8 5.44 -13.49 8.07
C ARG A 8 5.19 -13.52 9.57
N LEU A 9 4.36 -12.59 10.02
CA LEU A 9 3.79 -12.61 11.36
C LEU A 9 2.51 -13.46 11.30
N THR A 10 2.47 -14.50 12.12
CA THR A 10 1.29 -15.37 12.28
C THR A 10 0.08 -14.59 12.79
N GLU A 11 -1.11 -15.19 12.65
CA GLU A 11 -2.35 -14.56 13.14
C GLU A 11 -2.33 -14.35 14.66
N ASP A 12 -1.81 -15.32 15.42
CA ASP A 12 -1.67 -15.21 16.86
C ASP A 12 -0.67 -14.10 17.25
N GLY A 13 0.37 -13.90 16.45
CA GLY A 13 1.37 -12.82 16.64
C GLY A 13 0.78 -11.42 16.65
N ARG A 14 -0.39 -11.22 16.02
CA ARG A 14 -1.09 -9.93 16.01
C ARG A 14 -1.46 -9.43 17.41
N ARG A 15 -1.53 -10.33 18.41
CA ARG A 15 -1.78 -9.97 19.82
C ARG A 15 -0.64 -9.21 20.48
N LEU A 16 0.57 -9.25 19.91
CA LEU A 16 1.74 -8.54 20.40
C LEU A 16 1.64 -7.02 20.15
N VAL A 17 0.86 -6.61 19.15
CA VAL A 17 0.68 -5.20 18.76
C VAL A 17 -0.31 -4.54 19.71
N GLY A 18 0.13 -4.26 20.95
CA GLY A 18 -0.66 -3.55 21.95
C GLY A 18 -0.57 -2.03 21.82
N GLN A 19 -1.37 -1.30 22.59
CA GLN A 19 -1.36 0.16 22.62
C GLN A 19 0.03 0.75 22.92
N SER A 20 0.75 0.22 23.91
CA SER A 20 2.10 0.67 24.26
C SER A 20 3.08 0.49 23.10
N PHE A 21 3.02 -0.65 22.41
CA PHE A 21 3.79 -0.87 21.19
C PHE A 21 3.45 0.15 20.11
N MET A 22 2.16 0.38 19.83
CA MET A 22 1.75 1.32 18.78
C MET A 22 2.21 2.75 19.05
N LYS A 23 2.28 3.16 20.32
CA LYS A 23 2.81 4.47 20.73
C LYS A 23 4.34 4.56 20.77
N GLY A 24 5.05 3.44 20.57
CA GLY A 24 6.50 3.37 20.73
C GLY A 24 6.97 3.37 22.19
N GLU A 25 6.05 3.18 23.14
CA GLU A 25 6.34 3.09 24.58
C GLU A 25 6.87 1.71 24.99
N ALA A 26 6.71 0.70 24.12
CA ALA A 26 7.21 -0.65 24.30
C ALA A 26 7.78 -1.22 22.99
N THR A 27 8.87 -1.98 23.09
CA THR A 27 9.44 -2.76 22.00
C THR A 27 9.16 -4.24 22.21
N LEU A 28 9.07 -5.00 21.11
CA LEU A 28 8.95 -6.46 21.16
C LEU A 28 10.35 -7.07 21.21
N THR A 29 10.55 -8.05 22.08
CA THR A 29 11.82 -8.77 22.16
C THR A 29 11.87 -9.93 21.17
N ASP A 30 13.07 -10.37 20.81
CA ASP A 30 13.26 -11.55 19.96
C ASP A 30 12.59 -12.80 20.55
N GLU A 31 12.64 -12.96 21.88
CA GLU A 31 11.96 -14.06 22.58
C GLU A 31 10.44 -14.02 22.38
N GLN A 32 9.83 -12.83 22.41
CA GLN A 32 8.40 -12.68 22.13
C GLN A 32 8.08 -12.97 20.67
N LEU A 33 8.96 -12.60 19.73
CA LEU A 33 8.74 -12.75 18.30
C LEU A 33 8.99 -14.16 17.78
N ASN A 34 9.93 -14.91 18.36
CA ASN A 34 10.35 -16.24 17.92
C ASN A 34 9.20 -17.26 17.80
N GLU A 35 8.14 -17.10 18.60
CA GLU A 35 6.97 -17.98 18.55
C GLU A 35 5.98 -17.61 17.42
N TYR A 36 6.04 -16.39 16.91
CA TYR A 36 5.01 -15.84 16.00
C TYR A 36 5.53 -15.40 14.64
N VAL A 37 6.84 -15.41 14.44
CA VAL A 37 7.48 -15.10 13.16
C VAL A 37 7.93 -16.40 12.52
N GLU A 38 7.45 -16.66 11.31
CA GLU A 38 7.81 -17.84 10.53
C GLU A 38 8.25 -17.45 9.12
N PRO A 39 9.10 -18.26 8.44
CA PRO A 39 9.46 -18.02 7.05
C PRO A 39 8.23 -17.99 6.14
N MET A 40 8.25 -17.12 5.13
CA MET A 40 7.20 -17.12 4.10
C MET A 40 7.16 -18.46 3.34
N PRO A 41 5.98 -18.96 2.94
CA PRO A 41 5.88 -20.10 2.05
C PRO A 41 6.69 -19.88 0.77
N GLY A 42 7.52 -20.85 0.40
CA GLY A 42 8.43 -20.72 -0.75
C GLY A 42 9.72 -19.97 -0.46
N ARG A 43 9.90 -19.44 0.76
CA ARG A 43 11.11 -18.75 1.24
C ARG A 43 11.67 -17.70 0.25
N PRO A 44 10.82 -16.79 -0.25
CA PRO A 44 11.30 -15.69 -1.09
C PRO A 44 12.29 -14.82 -0.30
N THR A 45 13.19 -14.20 -1.03
CA THR A 45 14.21 -13.29 -0.51
C THR A 45 13.99 -11.88 -1.06
N ALA A 46 14.56 -10.87 -0.38
CA ALA A 46 14.48 -9.47 -0.78
C ALA A 46 15.74 -8.72 -0.38
N ASP A 47 16.00 -7.58 -1.04
CA ASP A 47 17.06 -6.64 -0.68
C ASP A 47 16.60 -5.70 0.45
N LEU A 48 16.52 -6.23 1.66
CA LEU A 48 16.08 -5.43 2.81
C LEU A 48 17.07 -4.32 3.19
N ASP A 49 18.35 -4.45 2.85
CA ASP A 49 19.34 -3.40 3.14
C ASP A 49 19.04 -2.12 2.37
N ARG A 50 18.53 -2.25 1.14
CA ARG A 50 18.07 -1.11 0.35
C ARG A 50 16.85 -0.44 0.99
N ILE A 51 15.89 -1.24 1.45
CA ILE A 51 14.71 -0.70 2.16
C ILE A 51 15.12 -0.04 3.47
N ASP A 52 16.00 -0.66 4.24
CA ASP A 52 16.54 -0.11 5.50
C ASP A 52 17.19 1.25 5.25
N SER A 53 17.96 1.39 4.17
CA SER A 53 18.60 2.66 3.78
C SER A 53 17.57 3.74 3.42
N ALA A 54 16.59 3.41 2.57
CA ALA A 54 15.54 4.35 2.16
C ALA A 54 14.65 4.79 3.33
N VAL A 55 14.32 3.87 4.24
CA VAL A 55 13.54 4.19 5.45
C VAL A 55 14.32 5.14 6.36
N ASN A 56 15.61 4.89 6.58
CA ASN A 56 16.44 5.78 7.40
C ASN A 56 16.52 7.19 6.80
N GLU A 57 16.74 7.30 5.48
CA GLU A 57 16.76 8.59 4.78
C GLU A 57 15.45 9.36 4.96
N VAL A 58 14.32 8.67 4.83
CA VAL A 58 13.01 9.30 4.98
C VAL A 58 12.70 9.72 6.41
N LEU A 59 13.11 8.94 7.41
CA LEU A 59 12.99 9.32 8.83
C LEU A 59 13.83 10.56 9.18
N GLU A 60 14.94 10.80 8.46
CA GLU A 60 15.81 11.97 8.65
C GLU A 60 15.34 13.20 7.86
N GLU A 61 14.86 13.01 6.62
CA GLU A 61 14.52 14.11 5.72
C GLU A 61 13.11 14.66 5.93
N TYR A 62 12.14 13.79 6.19
CA TYR A 62 10.73 14.19 6.28
C TYR A 62 10.29 14.40 7.72
N PRO A 63 9.52 15.47 8.00
CA PRO A 63 8.93 15.63 9.32
C PRO A 63 7.90 14.53 9.60
N GLU A 64 7.65 14.29 10.89
CA GLU A 64 6.57 13.39 11.31
C GLU A 64 5.24 13.78 10.63
N TYR A 65 4.51 12.74 10.23
CA TYR A 65 3.18 12.79 9.63
C TYR A 65 3.11 13.35 8.20
N ASP A 66 4.26 13.63 7.57
CA ASP A 66 4.29 14.07 6.17
C ASP A 66 3.76 12.98 5.24
N THR A 67 2.88 13.36 4.32
CA THR A 67 2.33 12.43 3.34
C THR A 67 3.27 12.11 2.19
N ALA A 68 4.27 12.97 1.94
CA ALA A 68 5.26 12.78 0.88
C ALA A 68 6.17 11.57 1.10
N ILE A 69 6.30 11.11 2.35
CA ILE A 69 6.96 9.84 2.75
C ILE A 69 6.47 8.65 1.90
N ASP A 70 5.18 8.60 1.58
CA ASP A 70 4.60 7.47 0.85
C ASP A 70 5.20 7.37 -0.56
N GLY A 71 5.32 8.51 -1.25
CA GLY A 71 5.84 8.57 -2.61
C GLY A 71 7.34 8.28 -2.66
N SER A 72 8.12 8.78 -1.70
CA SER A 72 9.58 8.58 -1.67
C SER A 72 9.98 7.12 -1.43
N LEU A 73 9.15 6.32 -0.74
CA LEU A 73 9.47 4.92 -0.43
C LEU A 73 8.86 3.91 -1.41
N ALA A 74 7.83 4.28 -2.18
CA ALA A 74 7.05 3.32 -2.95
C ALA A 74 7.88 2.53 -3.97
N GLU A 75 8.73 3.21 -4.73
CA GLU A 75 9.61 2.57 -5.71
C GLU A 75 10.61 1.63 -5.03
N ASP A 76 11.33 2.11 -4.02
CA ASP A 76 12.36 1.33 -3.34
C ASP A 76 11.78 0.09 -2.67
N ILE A 77 10.62 0.21 -2.01
CA ILE A 77 9.93 -0.95 -1.42
C ILE A 77 9.51 -1.95 -2.51
N HIS A 78 8.94 -1.46 -3.61
CA HIS A 78 8.45 -2.34 -4.68
C HIS A 78 9.59 -3.10 -5.35
N ARG A 79 10.65 -2.40 -5.76
CA ARG A 79 11.83 -2.98 -6.41
C ARG A 79 12.62 -3.90 -5.49
N SER A 80 12.75 -3.56 -4.22
CA SER A 80 13.60 -4.33 -3.29
C SER A 80 12.95 -5.61 -2.81
N LEU A 81 11.61 -5.66 -2.73
CA LEU A 81 10.91 -6.88 -2.38
C LEU A 81 10.87 -7.89 -3.55
N ASP A 82 10.73 -7.42 -4.80
CA ASP A 82 10.69 -8.24 -6.03
C ASP A 82 9.91 -9.58 -5.87
N ILE A 83 8.71 -9.48 -5.30
CA ILE A 83 7.86 -10.64 -4.99
C ILE A 83 6.69 -10.77 -5.98
N THR A 84 6.21 -11.98 -6.18
CA THR A 84 4.99 -12.21 -6.96
C THR A 84 3.75 -11.65 -6.25
N ARG A 85 2.72 -11.27 -7.03
CA ARG A 85 1.39 -10.91 -6.49
C ARG A 85 0.79 -11.99 -5.57
N ARG A 86 1.13 -13.26 -5.79
CA ARG A 86 0.69 -14.37 -4.93
C ARG A 86 1.32 -14.27 -3.54
N THR A 87 2.62 -14.01 -3.48
CA THR A 87 3.37 -13.80 -2.24
C THR A 87 2.88 -12.54 -1.53
N ALA A 88 2.73 -11.44 -2.28
CA ALA A 88 2.18 -10.17 -1.81
C ALA A 88 0.73 -10.29 -1.29
N GLY A 89 0.01 -11.35 -1.66
CA GLY A 89 -1.34 -11.62 -1.16
C GLY A 89 -1.38 -12.11 0.29
N ASP A 90 -0.26 -12.48 0.92
CA ASP A 90 -0.23 -12.92 2.33
C ASP A 90 -0.21 -11.72 3.29
N PRO A 91 -1.25 -11.51 4.12
CA PRO A 91 -1.27 -10.40 5.09
C PRO A 91 -0.10 -10.44 6.08
N GLY A 92 0.36 -11.65 6.44
CA GLY A 92 1.41 -11.85 7.43
C GLY A 92 2.76 -11.27 7.01
N LEU A 93 3.06 -11.21 5.70
CA LEU A 93 4.25 -10.52 5.19
C LEU A 93 4.25 -9.04 5.60
N TRP A 94 3.15 -8.35 5.32
CA TRP A 94 3.00 -6.92 5.59
C TRP A 94 2.98 -6.61 7.07
N HIS A 95 2.39 -7.51 7.87
CA HIS A 95 2.45 -7.41 9.33
C HIS A 95 3.88 -7.59 9.84
N TRP A 96 4.63 -8.56 9.32
CA TRP A 96 6.03 -8.73 9.72
C TRP A 96 6.87 -7.50 9.35
N LEU A 97 6.72 -6.98 8.13
CA LEU A 97 7.41 -5.76 7.72
C LEU A 97 7.05 -4.58 8.63
N ALA A 98 5.78 -4.36 8.91
CA ALA A 98 5.32 -3.21 9.70
C ALA A 98 5.59 -3.35 11.21
N VAL A 99 5.56 -4.56 11.77
CA VAL A 99 5.69 -4.78 13.22
C VAL A 99 7.14 -5.06 13.62
N VAL A 100 7.88 -5.80 12.79
CA VAL A 100 9.21 -6.31 13.12
C VAL A 100 10.31 -5.50 12.45
N ARG A 101 10.17 -5.18 11.16
CA ARG A 101 11.24 -4.52 10.38
C ARG A 101 11.18 -3.00 10.46
N TYR A 102 10.01 -2.41 10.25
CA TYR A 102 9.85 -0.97 10.07
C TYR A 102 8.76 -0.35 10.97
N PRO A 103 8.70 -0.66 12.27
CA PRO A 103 7.64 -0.13 13.12
C PRO A 103 7.75 1.38 13.35
N ASP A 104 8.97 1.93 13.30
CA ASP A 104 9.21 3.36 13.46
C ASP A 104 8.75 4.16 12.25
N LEU A 105 8.88 3.61 11.03
CA LEU A 105 8.28 4.22 9.84
C LEU A 105 6.77 4.41 10.00
N VAL A 106 6.07 3.39 10.51
CA VAL A 106 4.62 3.46 10.71
C VAL A 106 4.26 4.56 11.71
N ARG A 107 5.01 4.67 12.81
CA ARG A 107 4.78 5.71 13.84
C ARG A 107 5.13 7.10 13.34
N HIS A 108 6.22 7.23 12.59
CA HIS A 108 6.65 8.49 11.99
C HIS A 108 5.63 9.00 11.00
N ARG A 109 5.04 8.11 10.21
CA ARG A 109 4.08 8.48 9.16
C ARG A 109 2.68 8.81 9.68
N TRP A 110 2.23 8.24 10.80
CA TRP A 110 0.88 8.46 11.35
C TRP A 110 0.87 8.84 12.83
N GLU A 111 0.17 9.94 13.11
CA GLU A 111 -0.11 10.38 14.48
C GLU A 111 -1.03 9.37 15.19
N TYR A 112 -0.67 9.01 16.42
CA TYR A 112 -1.53 8.18 17.25
C TYR A 112 -2.80 8.95 17.65
N ARG A 113 -3.93 8.65 16.99
CA ARG A 113 -5.24 9.25 17.30
C ARG A 113 -6.19 8.31 18.04
N SER A 114 -6.14 7.04 17.70
CA SER A 114 -6.90 5.99 18.37
C SER A 114 -6.18 4.65 18.19
N GLU A 115 -6.51 3.69 19.05
CA GLU A 115 -5.95 2.34 18.95
C GLU A 115 -6.36 1.68 17.64
N GLU A 116 -7.63 1.78 17.26
CA GLU A 116 -8.16 1.20 16.03
C GLU A 116 -7.48 1.74 14.77
N ALA A 117 -7.35 3.06 14.65
CA ALA A 117 -6.75 3.69 13.47
C ALA A 117 -5.26 3.36 13.35
N MET A 118 -4.52 3.36 14.47
CA MET A 118 -3.10 3.02 14.43
C MET A 118 -2.88 1.52 14.21
N ARG A 119 -3.71 0.67 14.83
CA ARG A 119 -3.65 -0.79 14.68
C ARG A 119 -3.86 -1.19 13.23
N GLU A 120 -4.76 -0.51 12.53
CA GLU A 120 -4.96 -0.71 11.09
C GLU A 120 -3.67 -0.47 10.29
N LYS A 121 -2.84 0.52 10.64
CA LYS A 121 -1.60 0.82 9.91
C LYS A 121 -0.51 -0.23 10.10
N PHE A 122 -0.54 -0.94 11.22
CA PHE A 122 0.33 -2.10 11.47
C PHE A 122 -0.23 -3.41 10.92
N LEU A 123 -1.54 -3.65 11.07
CA LEU A 123 -2.15 -4.99 10.94
C LEU A 123 -3.30 -5.08 9.94
N GLY A 124 -3.63 -4.01 9.22
CA GLY A 124 -4.68 -4.04 8.21
C GLY A 124 -4.11 -4.48 6.86
N ALA A 125 -4.29 -5.72 6.45
CA ALA A 125 -3.88 -6.17 5.13
C ALA A 125 -4.84 -7.23 4.58
N GLY A 126 -4.68 -7.58 3.31
CA GLY A 126 -5.58 -8.52 2.62
C GLY A 126 -6.52 -7.78 1.67
N SER A 127 -7.82 -7.74 1.98
CA SER A 127 -8.87 -7.19 1.09
C SER A 127 -8.89 -5.66 1.00
N ASP A 128 -8.30 -4.97 1.97
CA ASP A 128 -8.08 -3.52 1.91
C ASP A 128 -6.63 -3.25 1.48
N LEU A 129 -6.45 -2.58 0.33
CA LEU A 129 -5.13 -2.22 -0.19
C LEU A 129 -4.50 -1.06 0.56
N TYR A 130 -5.29 -0.27 1.28
CA TYR A 130 -4.90 1.03 1.82
C TYR A 130 -4.58 1.03 3.32
N SER A 131 -5.03 0.01 4.05
CA SER A 131 -4.91 -0.07 5.50
C SER A 131 -3.47 -0.09 6.04
N ASN A 132 -2.66 -1.12 5.74
CA ASN A 132 -1.30 -1.27 6.28
C ASN A 132 -0.31 -0.37 5.56
N ALA A 133 0.59 0.23 6.34
CA ALA A 133 1.56 1.23 5.92
C ALA A 133 2.42 0.83 4.72
N ILE A 134 2.87 -0.42 4.66
CA ILE A 134 3.83 -0.91 3.66
C ILE A 134 3.10 -1.61 2.52
N HIS A 135 2.04 -2.36 2.86
CA HIS A 135 1.14 -3.02 1.91
C HIS A 135 0.64 -2.05 0.82
N ARG A 136 0.19 -0.87 1.25
CA ARG A 136 -0.31 0.16 0.33
C ARG A 136 0.75 0.66 -0.65
N LEU A 137 2.00 0.79 -0.20
CA LEU A 137 3.08 1.32 -1.02
C LEU A 137 3.40 0.34 -2.14
N TRP A 138 3.59 -0.92 -1.76
CA TRP A 138 3.88 -1.99 -2.70
C TRP A 138 2.74 -2.20 -3.71
N TRP A 139 1.48 -2.29 -3.27
CA TRP A 139 0.37 -2.53 -4.19
C TRP A 139 0.07 -1.35 -5.11
N ILE A 140 0.15 -0.11 -4.62
CA ILE A 140 -0.04 1.06 -5.49
C ILE A 140 1.04 1.06 -6.56
N ALA A 141 2.30 0.82 -6.20
CA ALA A 141 3.42 0.71 -7.14
C ALA A 141 3.22 -0.44 -8.15
N GLU A 142 2.85 -1.65 -7.70
CA GLU A 142 2.59 -2.81 -8.56
C GLU A 142 1.46 -2.54 -9.57
N LEU A 143 0.42 -1.81 -9.15
CA LEU A 143 -0.74 -1.52 -10.00
C LEU A 143 -0.51 -0.36 -10.98
N THR A 144 0.42 0.55 -10.67
CA THR A 144 0.63 1.78 -11.46
C THR A 144 1.91 1.78 -12.28
N SER A 145 2.93 1.02 -11.88
CA SER A 145 4.19 0.94 -12.61
C SER A 145 4.03 0.30 -14.00
N ARG A 146 4.89 0.72 -14.92
CA ARG A 146 4.91 0.25 -16.31
C ARG A 146 6.35 0.05 -16.76
N ASP A 147 6.78 -1.19 -16.96
CA ASP A 147 8.12 -1.51 -17.49
C ASP A 147 9.25 -0.72 -16.78
N ASP A 148 9.27 -0.77 -15.44
CA ASP A 148 10.17 -0.03 -14.55
C ASP A 148 9.98 1.50 -14.46
N ASP A 149 8.96 2.07 -15.11
CA ASP A 149 8.54 3.47 -14.91
C ASP A 149 7.54 3.61 -13.75
N TYR A 150 7.90 4.45 -12.77
CA TYR A 150 7.12 4.77 -11.57
C TYR A 150 6.47 6.16 -11.63
N SER A 151 6.55 6.87 -12.75
CA SER A 151 6.00 8.23 -12.91
C SER A 151 4.52 8.34 -12.49
N THR A 152 3.72 7.30 -12.78
CA THR A 152 2.30 7.24 -12.36
C THR A 152 2.15 6.95 -10.87
N THR A 153 3.03 6.13 -10.30
CA THR A 153 3.09 5.87 -8.86
C THR A 153 3.36 7.18 -8.11
N ASP A 154 4.35 7.95 -8.55
CA ASP A 154 4.74 9.24 -7.95
C ASP A 154 3.60 10.28 -8.05
N ALA A 155 2.98 10.38 -9.23
CA ALA A 155 1.85 11.26 -9.46
C ALA A 155 0.66 10.92 -8.56
N VAL A 156 0.38 9.63 -8.36
CA VAL A 156 -0.66 9.17 -7.44
C VAL A 156 -0.33 9.61 -6.01
N PHE A 157 0.87 9.33 -5.49
CA PHE A 157 1.21 9.67 -4.09
C PHE A 157 1.24 11.18 -3.81
N THR A 158 1.51 11.99 -4.84
CA THR A 158 1.42 13.46 -4.76
C THR A 158 -0.03 13.94 -4.63
N ASN A 159 -1.01 13.15 -5.07
CA ASN A 159 -2.44 13.47 -5.00
C ASN A 159 -3.16 12.58 -3.98
N GLN A 160 -3.30 13.08 -2.75
CA GLN A 160 -3.99 12.36 -1.67
C GLN A 160 -5.44 11.99 -2.03
N THR A 161 -6.13 12.74 -2.89
CA THR A 161 -7.48 12.34 -3.33
C THR A 161 -7.41 11.10 -4.22
N MET A 162 -6.45 11.04 -5.15
CA MET A 162 -6.25 9.87 -6.00
C MET A 162 -5.97 8.62 -5.17
N VAL A 163 -5.00 8.70 -4.25
CA VAL A 163 -4.66 7.59 -3.35
C VAL A 163 -5.92 7.08 -2.62
N ASN A 164 -6.61 7.97 -1.92
CA ASN A 164 -7.74 7.59 -1.06
C ASN A 164 -8.98 7.14 -1.86
N LYS A 165 -9.24 7.69 -3.05
CA LYS A 165 -10.50 7.45 -3.77
C LYS A 165 -10.40 6.35 -4.82
N VAL A 166 -9.22 6.13 -5.39
CA VAL A 166 -8.99 5.07 -6.36
C VAL A 166 -8.69 3.77 -5.65
N PHE A 167 -7.75 3.75 -4.69
CA PHE A 167 -7.19 2.50 -4.14
C PHE A 167 -7.97 1.91 -2.96
N ASP A 168 -8.91 2.67 -2.38
CA ASP A 168 -9.88 2.19 -1.39
C ASP A 168 -11.05 1.40 -2.03
N ARG A 169 -11.16 1.42 -3.36
CA ARG A 169 -12.27 0.77 -4.08
C ARG A 169 -11.89 -0.63 -4.54
N TRP A 170 -12.88 -1.53 -4.56
CA TRP A 170 -12.65 -2.93 -4.97
C TRP A 170 -12.08 -3.06 -6.39
N PHE A 171 -12.46 -2.16 -7.31
CA PHE A 171 -11.94 -2.19 -8.68
C PHE A 171 -10.43 -1.95 -8.74
N ALA A 172 -9.81 -1.40 -7.70
CA ALA A 172 -8.37 -1.15 -7.66
C ALA A 172 -7.54 -2.43 -7.79
N ARG A 173 -8.14 -3.60 -7.55
CA ARG A 173 -7.47 -4.90 -7.75
C ARG A 173 -7.32 -5.28 -9.22
N TYR A 174 -7.96 -4.56 -10.13
CA TYR A 174 -7.87 -4.78 -11.56
C TYR A 174 -7.03 -3.70 -12.22
N GLN A 175 -5.78 -4.06 -12.51
CA GLN A 175 -4.77 -3.14 -13.04
C GLN A 175 -5.22 -2.33 -14.28
N PRO A 176 -5.92 -2.91 -15.28
CA PRO A 176 -6.41 -2.12 -16.42
C PRO A 176 -7.33 -0.98 -16.00
N ALA A 177 -8.23 -1.20 -15.04
CA ALA A 177 -9.09 -0.14 -14.52
C ALA A 177 -8.31 0.92 -13.74
N VAL A 178 -7.32 0.51 -12.93
CA VAL A 178 -6.47 1.46 -12.19
C VAL A 178 -5.69 2.35 -13.14
N ARG A 179 -5.03 1.77 -14.16
CA ARG A 179 -4.25 2.53 -15.15
C ARG A 179 -5.11 3.55 -15.87
N ALA A 180 -6.28 3.13 -16.36
CA ALA A 180 -7.23 4.03 -17.00
C ALA A 180 -7.70 5.14 -16.03
N MET A 181 -8.00 4.79 -14.77
CA MET A 181 -8.45 5.76 -13.77
C MET A 181 -7.35 6.78 -13.43
N CYS A 182 -6.11 6.34 -13.24
CA CYS A 182 -4.97 7.20 -12.95
C CYS A 182 -4.71 8.19 -14.07
N ASP A 183 -4.71 7.73 -15.32
CA ASP A 183 -4.41 8.56 -16.47
C ASP A 183 -5.50 9.62 -16.72
N GLU A 184 -6.78 9.23 -16.66
CA GLU A 184 -7.89 10.12 -17.00
C GLU A 184 -8.23 11.12 -15.87
N LEU A 185 -7.80 10.84 -14.64
CA LEU A 185 -8.08 11.69 -13.47
C LEU A 185 -6.89 12.51 -12.99
N ALA A 186 -5.70 12.37 -13.60
CA ALA A 186 -4.46 12.99 -13.13
C ALA A 186 -4.59 14.50 -12.90
N ASP A 187 -5.27 15.20 -13.82
CA ASP A 187 -5.45 16.66 -13.79
C ASP A 187 -6.85 17.10 -13.31
N GLU A 188 -7.69 16.16 -12.85
CA GLU A 188 -9.05 16.46 -12.44
C GLU A 188 -9.13 16.96 -10.99
N PRO A 189 -10.05 17.89 -10.66
CA PRO A 189 -10.23 18.34 -9.29
C PRO A 189 -10.84 17.22 -8.43
N SER A 190 -10.59 17.26 -7.11
CA SER A 190 -11.03 16.22 -6.16
C SER A 190 -12.52 15.85 -6.25
N ARG A 191 -13.39 16.82 -6.57
CA ARG A 191 -14.83 16.57 -6.77
C ARG A 191 -15.10 15.62 -7.94
N VAL A 192 -14.39 15.79 -9.05
CA VAL A 192 -14.53 14.94 -10.24
C VAL A 192 -13.93 13.57 -9.98
N ILE A 193 -12.79 13.50 -9.26
CA ILE A 193 -12.19 12.23 -8.85
C ILE A 193 -13.17 11.40 -7.99
N ASP A 194 -13.73 12.00 -6.94
CA ASP A 194 -14.65 11.31 -6.03
C ASP A 194 -15.92 10.85 -6.75
N GLU A 195 -16.50 11.71 -7.59
CA GLU A 195 -17.70 11.35 -8.34
C GLU A 195 -17.43 10.28 -9.39
N THR A 196 -16.30 10.36 -10.10
CA THR A 196 -15.93 9.38 -11.13
C THR A 196 -15.69 8.01 -10.53
N THR A 197 -14.89 7.92 -9.47
CA THR A 197 -14.61 6.65 -8.77
C THR A 197 -15.89 6.01 -8.24
N ARG A 198 -16.82 6.81 -7.68
CA ARG A 198 -18.13 6.34 -7.20
C ARG A 198 -19.01 5.82 -8.33
N ARG A 199 -19.14 6.58 -9.42
CA ARG A 199 -20.00 6.22 -10.57
C ARG A 199 -19.44 5.02 -11.33
N PHE A 200 -18.13 4.94 -11.51
CA PHE A 200 -17.47 3.79 -12.12
C PHE A 200 -17.71 2.53 -11.27
N ASN A 201 -17.49 2.60 -9.96
CA ASN A 201 -17.76 1.47 -9.06
C ASN A 201 -19.23 1.02 -9.11
N HIS A 202 -20.17 1.97 -9.24
CA HIS A 202 -21.58 1.64 -9.44
C HIS A 202 -21.85 0.95 -10.80
N ALA A 203 -21.19 1.37 -11.88
CA ALA A 203 -21.34 0.75 -13.20
C ALA A 203 -20.93 -0.72 -13.21
N LEU A 204 -19.93 -1.09 -12.39
CA LEU A 204 -19.46 -2.47 -12.22
C LEU A 204 -20.49 -3.42 -11.55
N THR A 205 -21.63 -2.90 -11.07
CA THR A 205 -22.75 -3.76 -10.66
C THR A 205 -23.44 -4.43 -11.84
N ASN A 206 -23.31 -3.87 -13.05
CA ASN A 206 -23.93 -4.36 -14.29
C ASN A 206 -22.91 -4.87 -15.31
N VAL A 207 -21.61 -4.71 -15.03
CA VAL A 207 -20.52 -5.09 -15.93
C VAL A 207 -19.47 -5.86 -15.13
N GLN A 208 -19.08 -7.02 -15.63
CA GLN A 208 -18.01 -7.80 -15.01
C GLN A 208 -16.66 -7.13 -15.26
N LEU A 209 -15.97 -6.76 -14.17
CA LEU A 209 -14.71 -6.02 -14.22
C LEU A 209 -13.62 -6.78 -15.00
N GLU A 210 -13.51 -8.10 -14.79
CA GLU A 210 -12.51 -8.93 -15.49
C GLU A 210 -12.81 -9.10 -16.99
N GLY A 211 -14.02 -8.74 -17.43
CA GLY A 211 -14.40 -8.72 -18.83
C GLY A 211 -14.07 -7.41 -19.55
N LEU A 212 -13.67 -6.37 -18.82
CA LEU A 212 -13.33 -5.06 -19.39
C LEU A 212 -11.86 -5.00 -19.78
N SER A 213 -11.58 -4.70 -21.04
CA SER A 213 -10.24 -4.26 -21.44
C SER A 213 -9.90 -2.89 -20.85
N GLU A 214 -8.61 -2.54 -20.86
CA GLU A 214 -8.17 -1.20 -20.43
C GLU A 214 -8.85 -0.08 -21.23
N ASN A 215 -9.04 -0.29 -22.55
CA ASN A 215 -9.66 0.69 -23.42
C ASN A 215 -11.15 0.88 -23.10
N GLU A 216 -11.90 -0.22 -22.87
CA GLU A 216 -13.32 -0.14 -22.50
C GLU A 216 -13.50 0.53 -21.13
N ALA A 217 -12.63 0.21 -20.16
CA ALA A 217 -12.63 0.89 -18.87
C ALA A 217 -12.37 2.40 -19.04
N ARG A 218 -11.38 2.77 -19.87
CA ARG A 218 -11.01 4.15 -20.17
C ARG A 218 -12.13 4.92 -20.85
N GLU A 219 -12.82 4.33 -21.83
CA GLU A 219 -13.99 4.95 -22.48
C GLU A 219 -15.11 5.23 -21.48
N MET A 220 -15.42 4.26 -20.62
CA MET A 220 -16.42 4.44 -19.57
C MET A 220 -16.03 5.56 -18.58
N ILE A 221 -14.76 5.59 -18.16
CA ILE A 221 -14.24 6.62 -17.25
C ILE A 221 -14.32 8.00 -17.89
N ARG A 222 -13.90 8.16 -19.15
CA ARG A 222 -13.98 9.42 -19.90
C ARG A 222 -15.39 9.95 -19.99
N GLN A 223 -16.36 9.08 -20.28
CA GLN A 223 -17.76 9.47 -20.32
C GLN A 223 -18.23 9.99 -18.96
N ILE A 224 -17.88 9.30 -17.88
CA ILE A 224 -18.24 9.71 -16.52
C ILE A 224 -17.60 11.06 -16.18
N VAL A 225 -16.31 11.24 -16.47
CA VAL A 225 -15.57 12.50 -16.24
C VAL A 225 -16.24 13.67 -16.97
N ALA A 226 -16.58 13.48 -18.25
CA ALA A 226 -17.25 14.52 -19.05
C ALA A 226 -18.60 14.95 -18.47
N GLU A 227 -19.35 14.02 -17.87
CA GLU A 227 -20.63 14.29 -17.21
C GLU A 227 -20.47 14.85 -15.79
N SER A 228 -19.29 14.72 -15.18
CA SER A 228 -18.99 15.15 -13.80
C SER A 228 -18.32 16.52 -13.71
N ARG A 229 -17.78 17.05 -14.82
CA ARG A 229 -17.25 18.41 -14.93
C ARG A 229 -18.38 19.44 -14.82
#